data_AF-A0A7S0UY74-F1
#
_entry.id   AF-A0A7S0UY74-F1
#
_cell.length_a   1.000
_cell.length_b   1.000
_cell.length_c   1.000
_cell.angle_alpha   90.00
_cell.angle_beta   90.00
_cell.angle_gamma   90.00
#
_symmetry.space_group_name_H-M   'P 1'
#
loop_
_entity.id
_entity.type
_entity.pdbx_description
1 polymer ?
#
loop_
_entity_poly.entity_id
_entity_poly.type
_entity_poly.pdbx_seq_one_letter_code
_entity_poly.pdbx_strand_id
1 'polypeptide(L)'
;ELKIGEASIGDRKLFTGFIRDITEKQANMHRIGELQAELGNFSRLSAVGTMASAMAHELNQPLTAVANYLEAARDLLDEPSENDLAMVQEAVSAAAEQSIRAGQIVRRLRDYVSRGELD
;
A
#
# COMPACT_ATOMS: atom_id res chain seq x y z
N GLU A 1 21.86 -29.34 -20.02
CA GLU A 1 22.94 -28.45 -20.50
C GLU A 1 23.92 -29.28 -21.34
N LEU A 2 24.27 -28.82 -22.53
CA LEU A 2 25.28 -29.46 -23.38
C LEU A 2 26.45 -28.50 -23.55
N LYS A 3 27.67 -28.98 -23.28
CA LYS A 3 28.91 -28.27 -23.59
C LYS A 3 29.72 -29.13 -24.55
N ILE A 4 30.20 -28.52 -25.63
CA ILE A 4 31.01 -29.19 -26.66
C ILE A 4 32.39 -28.54 -26.70
N GLY A 5 33.44 -29.34 -26.62
CA GLY A 5 34.82 -28.94 -26.87
C GLY A 5 35.31 -29.52 -28.20
N GLU A 6 36.14 -28.78 -28.92
CA GLU A 6 36.87 -29.27 -30.09
C GLU A 6 38.36 -29.42 -29.72
N ALA A 7 38.97 -30.53 -30.13
CA ALA A 7 40.40 -30.74 -30.03
C ALA A 7 40.93 -31.31 -31.35
N SER A 8 42.10 -30.84 -31.78
CA SER A 8 42.79 -31.39 -32.95
C SER A 8 43.94 -32.27 -32.50
N ILE A 9 43.99 -33.50 -33.01
CA ILE A 9 45.12 -34.43 -32.82
C ILE A 9 45.64 -34.78 -34.21
N GLY A 10 46.78 -34.20 -34.59
CA GLY A 10 47.29 -34.26 -35.97
C GLY A 10 46.31 -33.65 -36.96
N ASP A 11 46.00 -34.37 -38.04
CA ASP A 11 45.03 -33.95 -39.08
C ASP A 11 43.56 -34.30 -38.74
N ARG A 12 43.28 -34.83 -37.53
CA ARG A 12 41.92 -35.22 -37.13
C ARG A 12 41.32 -34.25 -36.12
N LYS A 13 40.10 -33.81 -36.40
CA LYS A 13 39.26 -33.06 -35.45
C LYS A 13 38.43 -34.02 -34.60
N LEU A 14 38.46 -33.82 -33.28
CA LEU A 14 37.68 -34.55 -32.29
C LEU A 14 36.74 -33.57 -31.59
N PHE A 15 35.50 -33.99 -31.38
CA PHE A 15 34.52 -33.25 -30.58
C PHE A 15 34.22 -34.05 -29.32
N THR A 16 34.34 -33.40 -28.15
CA THR A 16 33.94 -33.97 -26.86
C THR A 16 32.68 -33.26 -26.38
N GLY A 17 31.65 -34.00 -26.03
CA GLY A 17 30.39 -33.46 -25.53
C GLY A 17 30.14 -33.89 -24.09
N PHE A 18 29.81 -32.95 -23.21
CA PHE A 18 29.32 -33.21 -21.86
C PHE A 18 27.85 -32.85 -21.76
N ILE A 19 27.01 -33.84 -21.46
CA ILE A 19 25.58 -33.66 -21.20
C ILE A 19 25.37 -33.70 -19.71
N ARG A 20 24.83 -32.62 -19.15
CA ARG A 20 24.38 -32.56 -17.76
C ARG A 20 22.87 -32.41 -17.72
N ASP A 21 22.19 -33.31 -17.02
CA ASP A 21 20.79 -33.12 -16.67
C ASP A 21 20.69 -31.92 -15.71
N ILE A 22 19.85 -30.96 -16.06
CA ILE A 22 19.61 -29.73 -15.28
C ILE A 22 18.14 -29.59 -14.90
N THR A 23 17.32 -30.61 -15.14
CA THR A 23 15.87 -30.59 -14.89
C THR A 23 15.58 -30.19 -13.45
N GLU A 24 16.20 -30.85 -12.48
CA GLU A 24 16.03 -30.56 -11.06
C GLU A 24 16.50 -29.14 -10.69
N LYS A 25 17.65 -28.71 -11.24
CA LYS A 25 18.17 -27.36 -11.01
C LYS A 25 17.21 -26.29 -11.53
N GLN A 26 16.64 -26.49 -12.73
CA GLN A 26 15.66 -25.58 -13.32
C GLN A 26 14.36 -25.54 -12.52
N ALA A 27 13.85 -26.70 -12.09
CA ALA A 27 12.67 -26.80 -11.24
C ALA A 27 12.87 -26.05 -9.91
N ASN A 28 14.04 -26.22 -9.27
CA ASN A 28 14.37 -25.53 -8.02
C ASN A 28 14.48 -24.01 -8.22
N MET A 29 15.13 -23.55 -9.30
CA MET A 29 15.21 -22.11 -9.60
C MET A 29 13.83 -21.50 -9.86
N HIS A 30 12.96 -22.21 -10.59
CA HIS A 30 11.59 -21.78 -10.82
C HIS A 30 10.83 -21.67 -9.49
N ARG A 31 10.94 -22.69 -8.64
CA ARG A 31 10.27 -22.70 -7.33
C ARG A 31 10.74 -21.58 -6.42
N ILE A 32 12.04 -21.28 -6.41
CA ILE A 32 12.59 -20.12 -5.68
C ILE A 32 11.99 -18.82 -6.22
N GLY A 33 11.90 -18.66 -7.55
CA GLY A 33 11.30 -17.49 -8.18
C GLY A 33 9.84 -17.29 -7.79
N GLU A 34 9.04 -18.37 -7.77
CA GLU A 34 7.65 -18.34 -7.32
C GLU A 34 7.53 -17.90 -5.86
N LEU A 35 8.33 -18.49 -4.97
CA LEU A 35 8.31 -18.15 -3.55
C LEU A 35 8.75 -16.70 -3.29
N GLN A 36 9.73 -16.20 -4.05
CA GLN A 36 10.15 -14.80 -3.97
C GLN A 36 9.04 -13.85 -4.42
N ALA A 37 8.32 -14.17 -5.49
CA ALA A 37 7.17 -13.39 -5.93
C ALA A 37 6.04 -13.39 -4.91
N GLU A 38 5.75 -14.55 -4.30
CA GLU A 38 4.74 -14.69 -3.25
C GLU A 38 5.10 -13.89 -2.00
N LEU A 39 6.37 -13.97 -1.55
CA LEU A 39 6.88 -13.16 -0.44
C LEU A 39 6.80 -11.66 -0.73
N GLY A 40 7.12 -11.23 -1.95
CA GLY A 40 6.98 -9.84 -2.37
C GLY A 40 5.54 -9.33 -2.28
N ASN A 41 4.59 -10.15 -2.73
CA ASN A 41 3.16 -9.83 -2.63
C ASN A 41 2.69 -9.78 -1.16
N PHE A 42 3.10 -10.74 -0.35
CA PHE A 42 2.76 -10.77 1.08
C PHE A 42 3.33 -9.56 1.84
N SER A 43 4.58 -9.19 1.56
CA SER A 43 5.24 -8.02 2.14
C SER A 43 4.48 -6.74 1.79
N ARG A 44 4.11 -6.56 0.51
CA ARG A 44 3.27 -5.44 0.06
C ARG A 44 1.93 -5.40 0.78
N LEU A 45 1.23 -6.53 0.86
CA LEU A 45 -0.07 -6.61 1.52
C LEU A 45 0.02 -6.29 3.02
N SER A 46 1.04 -6.81 3.70
CA SER A 46 1.27 -6.56 5.13
C SER A 46 1.56 -5.09 5.41
N ALA A 47 2.35 -4.43 4.55
CA ALA A 47 2.59 -3.00 4.63
C ALA A 47 1.29 -2.19 4.46
N VAL A 48 0.48 -2.54 3.45
CA VAL A 48 -0.85 -1.95 3.24
C VAL A 48 -1.77 -2.16 4.44
N GLY A 49 -1.83 -3.36 5.02
CA GLY A 49 -2.69 -3.64 6.17
C GLY A 49 -2.31 -2.83 7.41
N THR A 50 -1.02 -2.72 7.70
CA THR A 50 -0.51 -1.94 8.84
C THR A 50 -0.84 -0.45 8.67
N MET A 51 -0.60 0.08 7.48
CA MET A 51 -0.86 1.49 7.18
C MET A 51 -2.37 1.78 7.08
N ALA A 52 -3.18 0.87 6.55
CA ALA A 52 -4.64 0.99 6.56
C ALA A 52 -5.19 1.07 7.99
N SER A 53 -4.64 0.28 8.93
CA SER A 53 -5.01 0.38 10.35
C SER A 53 -4.63 1.74 10.95
N ALA A 54 -3.43 2.25 10.65
CA ALA A 54 -3.01 3.59 11.10
C ALA A 54 -3.90 4.70 10.49
N MET A 55 -4.24 4.58 9.19
CA MET A 55 -5.12 5.51 8.49
C MET A 55 -6.54 5.46 9.03
N ALA A 56 -7.06 4.29 9.42
CA ALA A 56 -8.36 4.19 10.09
C ALA A 56 -8.37 4.97 11.40
N HIS A 57 -7.29 4.90 12.18
CA HIS A 57 -7.14 5.69 13.39
C HIS A 57 -7.06 7.19 13.08
N GLU A 58 -6.26 7.58 12.08
CA GLU A 58 -6.11 8.98 11.66
C GLU A 58 -7.42 9.55 11.10
N LEU A 59 -8.25 8.74 10.40
CA LEU A 59 -9.56 9.11 9.90
C LEU A 59 -10.59 9.34 11.02
N ASN A 60 -10.52 8.55 12.09
CA ASN A 60 -11.45 8.70 13.20
C ASN A 60 -11.27 10.06 13.91
N GLN A 61 -10.08 10.66 13.88
CA GLN A 61 -9.82 11.95 14.53
C GLN A 61 -10.66 13.09 13.95
N PRO A 62 -10.58 13.44 12.65
CA PRO A 62 -11.40 14.50 12.07
C PRO A 62 -12.89 14.14 12.12
N LEU A 63 -13.27 12.86 11.96
CA LEU A 63 -14.68 12.47 12.05
C LEU A 63 -15.27 12.68 13.45
N THR A 64 -14.50 12.38 14.49
CA THR A 64 -14.89 12.68 15.88
C THR A 64 -15.02 14.19 16.08
N ALA A 65 -14.09 14.98 15.55
CA ALA A 65 -14.17 16.43 15.63
C ALA A 65 -15.40 16.99 14.89
N VAL A 66 -15.72 16.48 13.70
CA VAL A 66 -16.96 16.81 12.96
C VAL A 66 -18.19 16.56 13.83
N ALA A 67 -18.29 15.36 14.41
CA ALA A 67 -19.42 14.99 15.26
C ALA A 67 -19.55 15.96 16.45
N ASN A 68 -18.46 16.25 17.15
CA ASN A 68 -18.46 17.14 18.31
C ASN A 68 -18.86 18.58 17.94
N TYR A 69 -18.35 19.12 16.83
CA TYR A 69 -18.72 20.47 16.40
C TYR A 69 -20.21 20.56 16.01
N LEU A 70 -20.73 19.54 15.32
CA LEU A 70 -22.14 19.50 14.96
C LEU A 70 -23.04 19.30 16.18
N GLU A 71 -22.61 18.52 17.17
CA GLU A 71 -23.31 18.38 18.45
C GLU A 71 -23.36 19.71 19.21
N ALA A 72 -22.21 20.40 19.35
CA ALA A 72 -22.16 21.72 19.96
C ALA A 72 -23.04 22.75 19.21
N ALA A 73 -23.06 22.72 17.87
CA ALA A 73 -23.93 23.58 17.07
C ALA A 73 -25.42 23.28 17.31
N ARG A 74 -25.79 22.00 17.53
CA ARG A 74 -27.16 21.62 17.86
C ARG A 74 -27.55 22.09 19.26
N ASP A 75 -26.69 21.92 20.25
CA ASP A 75 -26.94 22.36 21.63
C ASP A 75 -27.18 23.88 21.70
N LEU A 76 -26.39 24.67 20.94
CA LEU A 76 -26.56 26.12 20.82
C LEU A 76 -27.87 26.54 20.12
N LEU A 77 -28.45 25.68 19.29
CA LEU A 77 -29.72 25.95 18.61
C LEU A 77 -30.95 25.54 19.43
N ASP A 78 -30.78 24.64 20.40
CA ASP A 78 -31.88 24.15 21.25
C ASP A 78 -32.32 25.19 22.30
N GLU A 79 -31.39 26.00 22.85
CA GLU A 79 -31.71 27.09 23.79
C GLU A 79 -30.96 28.40 23.45
N PRO A 80 -31.37 29.10 22.38
CA PRO A 80 -30.57 30.15 21.75
C PRO A 80 -30.50 31.47 22.53
N SER A 81 -29.28 31.99 22.70
CA SER A 81 -28.91 33.31 23.21
C SER A 81 -28.60 34.30 22.06
N GLU A 82 -28.48 35.60 22.37
CA GLU A 82 -28.23 36.67 21.37
C GLU A 82 -26.95 36.47 20.53
N ASN A 83 -25.97 35.69 20.99
CA ASN A 83 -24.69 35.48 20.30
C ASN A 83 -24.51 34.08 19.68
N ASP A 84 -25.49 33.19 19.79
CA ASP A 84 -25.30 31.77 19.46
C ASP A 84 -25.20 31.52 17.95
N LEU A 85 -25.80 32.39 17.14
CA LEU A 85 -25.73 32.26 15.67
C LEU A 85 -24.29 32.36 15.15
N ALA A 86 -23.45 33.19 15.76
CA ALA A 86 -22.04 33.31 15.38
C ALA A 86 -21.25 32.05 15.77
N MET A 87 -21.50 31.51 16.97
CA MET A 87 -20.87 30.28 17.46
C MET A 87 -21.28 29.05 16.64
N VAL A 88 -22.55 28.97 16.23
CA VAL A 88 -23.04 27.92 15.32
C VAL A 88 -22.34 27.99 13.97
N GLN A 89 -22.18 29.19 13.40
CA GLN A 89 -21.45 29.36 12.13
C GLN A 89 -19.98 28.93 12.25
N GLU A 90 -19.33 29.24 13.37
CA GLU A 90 -17.95 28.80 13.64
C GLU A 90 -17.87 27.28 13.75
N ALA A 91 -18.75 26.65 14.53
CA ALA A 91 -18.79 25.20 14.69
C ALA A 91 -19.04 24.47 13.37
N VAL A 92 -20.01 24.94 12.56
CA VAL A 92 -20.29 24.36 11.23
C VAL A 92 -19.09 24.54 10.29
N SER A 93 -18.41 25.70 10.33
CA SER A 93 -17.21 25.93 9.52
C SER A 93 -16.08 25.00 9.92
N ALA A 94 -15.84 24.82 11.22
CA ALA A 94 -14.84 23.88 11.74
C ALA A 94 -15.15 22.42 11.35
N ALA A 95 -16.42 22.02 11.39
CA ALA A 95 -16.86 20.70 10.91
C ALA A 95 -16.61 20.52 9.40
N ALA A 96 -16.86 21.55 8.59
CA ALA A 96 -16.58 21.50 7.16
C ALA A 96 -15.07 21.32 6.86
N GLU A 97 -14.21 22.04 7.58
CA GLU A 97 -12.75 21.90 7.45
C GLU A 97 -12.27 20.50 7.82
N GLN A 98 -12.76 19.93 8.94
CA GLN A 98 -12.39 18.57 9.35
C GLN A 98 -12.91 17.52 8.35
N SER A 99 -14.08 17.74 7.74
CA SER A 99 -14.61 16.85 6.69
C SER A 99 -13.70 16.84 5.45
N ILE A 100 -13.18 18.00 5.04
CA ILE A 100 -12.19 18.10 3.95
C ILE A 100 -10.91 17.35 4.33
N ARG A 101 -10.43 17.52 5.56
CA ARG A 101 -9.23 16.83 6.07
C ARG A 101 -9.40 15.31 6.07
N ALA A 102 -10.56 14.81 6.49
CA ALA A 102 -10.89 13.38 6.39
C ALA A 102 -10.80 12.88 4.94
N GLY A 103 -11.35 13.64 3.98
CA GLY A 103 -11.25 13.33 2.55
C GLY A 103 -9.81 13.29 2.01
N GLN A 104 -8.93 14.16 2.52
CA GLN A 104 -7.50 14.15 2.17
C GLN A 104 -6.79 12.89 2.70
N ILE A 105 -7.11 12.44 3.91
CA ILE A 105 -6.57 11.19 4.46
C ILE A 105 -7.00 9.98 3.60
N VAL A 106 -8.28 9.90 3.23
CA VAL A 106 -8.78 8.83 2.32
C VAL A 106 -8.05 8.85 0.98
N ARG A 107 -7.81 10.05 0.42
CA ARG A 107 -7.10 10.18 -0.87
C ARG A 107 -5.67 9.66 -0.77
N ARG A 108 -4.92 10.03 0.27
CA ARG A 108 -3.54 9.53 0.52
C ARG A 108 -3.50 8.01 0.63
N LEU A 109 -4.47 7.39 1.32
CA LEU A 109 -4.57 5.94 1.40
C LEU A 109 -4.82 5.30 0.03
N ARG A 110 -5.72 5.86 -0.77
CA ARG A 110 -6.03 5.35 -2.12
C ARG A 110 -4.81 5.45 -3.04
N ASP A 111 -4.11 6.58 -2.98
CA ASP A 111 -2.92 6.82 -3.81
C ASP A 111 -1.82 5.81 -3.45
N TYR A 112 -1.59 5.56 -2.15
CA TYR A 112 -0.67 4.54 -1.67
C TYR A 112 -1.03 3.12 -2.14
N VAL A 113 -2.30 2.71 -2.04
CA VAL A 113 -2.74 1.39 -2.52
C VAL A 113 -2.56 1.25 -4.04
N SER A 114 -2.80 2.32 -4.78
CA SER A 114 -2.72 2.30 -6.25
C SER A 114 -1.29 2.35 -6.81
N ARG A 115 -0.36 3.03 -6.13
CA ARG A 115 1.02 3.24 -6.61
C ARG A 115 2.07 2.43 -5.84
N GLY A 116 1.77 2.02 -4.61
CA GLY A 116 2.71 1.35 -3.72
C GLY A 116 3.78 2.28 -3.10
N GLU A 117 3.69 3.60 -3.31
CA GLU A 117 4.64 4.60 -2.83
C GLU A 117 3.91 5.84 -2.30
N LEU A 118 4.51 6.51 -1.31
CA LEU A 118 4.09 7.81 -0.78
C LEU A 118 4.97 8.89 -1.42
N ASP A 119 4.35 9.95 -1.96
CA ASP A 119 4.99 11.26 -2.12
C ASP A 119 4.91 12.04 -0.80
#